data_AF-A0A814KT91-F1
#
_entry.id   AF-A0A814KT91-F1
#
_cell.length_a   1.000
_cell.length_b   1.000
_cell.length_c   1.000
_cell.angle_alpha   90.00
_cell.angle_beta   90.00
_cell.angle_gamma   90.00
#
_symmetry.space_group_name_H-M   'P 1'
#
loop_
_entity.id
_entity.type
_entity.pdbx_description
1 polymer ?
#
loop_
_entity_poly.entity_id
_entity_poly.type
_entity_poly.pdbx_seq_one_letter_code
_entity_poly.pdbx_strand_id
1 'polypeptide(L)'
;LKQELPLSGLSRHLQPRNLPDTVYDASGFVYQADENDDALPSAINSATIVTYVNIPTTICALSSKIGSTSYANAVAAVFHSAMSRVVVRENGVPCYHKIRKKLIKDYGEHEVIIEDVLRKWCPIYRLRYERIEELGARQAIEAERSVLATFSLFEQEWTNFSNFYNSYPTGILERKDLGMHSSLTNEYSHAVVLTKTNTTYLTFMNSWGMSFADNGFFKVRDQSVLNLSFYDVYWTLEDLKDSEIRGFQSMCTEVEREIT
;
A
#
# COMPACT_ATOMS: atom_id res chain seq x y z
N LEU A 1 -10.78 -2.36 19.37
CA LEU A 1 -10.28 -3.40 18.45
C LEU A 1 -10.98 -3.23 17.10
N LYS A 2 -10.24 -3.11 16.00
CA LYS A 2 -10.79 -3.18 14.64
C LYS A 2 -11.21 -4.63 14.40
N GLN A 3 -12.50 -4.93 14.55
CA GLN A 3 -13.03 -6.27 14.28
C GLN A 3 -13.24 -6.41 12.76
N GLU A 4 -12.19 -6.84 12.06
CA GLU A 4 -12.26 -7.35 10.69
C GLU A 4 -12.55 -8.87 10.71
N LEU A 5 -13.06 -9.44 9.61
CA LEU A 5 -13.17 -10.90 9.49
C LEU A 5 -11.75 -11.50 9.49
N PRO A 6 -11.47 -12.52 10.32
CA PRO A 6 -10.15 -13.12 10.36
C PRO A 6 -9.86 -13.87 9.06
N LEU A 7 -8.98 -13.33 8.22
CA LEU A 7 -8.40 -14.07 7.10
C LEU A 7 -7.44 -15.19 7.59
N SER A 8 -6.91 -15.05 8.81
CA SER A 8 -5.93 -15.96 9.41
C SER A 8 -6.46 -17.36 9.75
N GLY A 9 -7.79 -17.55 9.86
CA GLY A 9 -8.40 -18.86 10.10
C GLY A 9 -8.42 -19.77 8.87
N LEU A 10 -8.32 -19.19 7.67
CA LEU A 10 -8.27 -19.93 6.40
C LEU A 10 -6.85 -20.38 6.03
N SER A 11 -5.81 -19.62 6.44
CA SER A 11 -4.40 -19.98 6.17
C SER A 11 -3.96 -21.29 6.82
N ARG A 12 -4.50 -21.65 8.00
CA ARG A 12 -4.09 -22.89 8.71
C ARG A 12 -4.64 -24.18 8.13
N HIS A 13 -5.64 -24.09 7.25
CA HIS A 13 -6.43 -25.24 6.79
C HIS A 13 -6.25 -25.52 5.30
N LEU A 14 -5.84 -24.53 4.51
CA LEU A 14 -5.43 -24.70 3.12
C LEU A 14 -3.97 -25.17 3.03
N GLN A 15 -3.69 -26.41 3.45
CA GLN A 15 -2.47 -27.09 3.01
C GLN A 15 -2.53 -27.38 1.51
N PRO A 16 -1.40 -27.33 0.78
CA PRO A 16 -1.39 -27.44 -0.67
C PRO A 16 -1.69 -28.88 -1.09
N ARG A 17 -2.96 -29.18 -1.37
CA ARG A 17 -3.33 -30.31 -2.22
C ARG A 17 -4.28 -29.80 -3.30
N ASN A 18 -3.74 -29.71 -4.51
CA ASN A 18 -4.44 -29.51 -5.78
C ASN A 18 -4.84 -28.07 -6.16
N LEU A 19 -3.90 -27.12 -6.14
CA LEU A 19 -3.93 -26.06 -7.16
C LEU A 19 -3.12 -26.54 -8.37
N PRO A 20 -3.61 -26.35 -9.62
CA PRO A 20 -2.79 -26.60 -10.81
C PRO A 20 -1.52 -25.74 -10.72
N ASP A 21 -0.36 -26.35 -10.97
CA ASP A 21 1.02 -25.80 -10.80
C ASP A 21 1.34 -24.49 -11.56
N THR A 22 0.36 -23.81 -12.13
CA THR A 22 0.58 -22.61 -12.94
C THR A 22 -0.56 -21.61 -12.76
N VAL A 23 -0.40 -20.67 -11.83
CA VAL A 23 -1.12 -19.39 -11.90
C VAL A 23 -0.33 -18.50 -12.85
N TYR A 24 -0.81 -18.39 -14.09
CA TYR A 24 -0.29 -17.41 -15.04
C TYR A 24 -0.85 -16.02 -14.69
N ASP A 25 0.02 -15.11 -14.24
CA ASP A 25 -0.21 -13.67 -14.41
C ASP A 25 0.25 -13.26 -15.83
N ALA A 26 -0.45 -12.30 -16.43
CA ALA A 26 -0.22 -11.75 -17.76
C ALA A 26 1.12 -10.98 -17.91
N SER A 27 2.09 -11.23 -17.02
CA SER A 27 3.46 -10.69 -17.04
C SER A 27 4.55 -11.77 -17.05
N GLY A 28 4.20 -13.07 -16.96
CA GLY A 28 5.15 -14.17 -17.18
C GLY A 28 6.23 -14.36 -16.10
N PHE A 29 6.06 -13.84 -14.88
CA PHE A 29 7.00 -14.06 -13.79
C PHE A 29 6.65 -15.29 -12.93
N VAL A 30 7.65 -16.15 -12.72
CA VAL A 30 7.61 -17.31 -11.83
C VAL A 30 7.99 -16.85 -10.42
N TYR A 31 7.10 -17.03 -9.45
CA TYR A 31 7.45 -16.93 -8.03
C TYR A 31 7.98 -18.28 -7.56
N GLN A 32 9.24 -18.33 -7.10
CA GLN A 32 9.69 -19.41 -6.23
C GLN A 32 9.04 -19.20 -4.86
N ALA A 33 8.11 -20.08 -4.50
CA ALA A 33 7.54 -20.13 -3.17
C ALA A 33 8.62 -20.65 -2.20
N ASP A 34 9.04 -19.81 -1.26
CA ASP A 34 9.75 -20.27 -0.07
C ASP A 34 8.76 -21.04 0.80
N GLU A 35 9.14 -22.26 1.20
CA GLU A 35 8.36 -23.17 2.03
C GLU A 35 8.17 -22.59 3.44
N ASN A 36 7.17 -21.74 3.65
CA ASN A 36 6.60 -21.43 4.97
C ASN A 36 5.10 -21.07 4.85
N ASP A 37 4.32 -21.64 5.77
CA ASP A 37 2.86 -21.90 5.76
C ASP A 37 1.89 -20.68 5.76
N ASP A 38 2.32 -19.48 5.36
CA ASP A 38 1.50 -18.22 5.40
C ASP A 38 1.35 -17.54 4.02
N ALA A 39 1.54 -18.27 2.92
CA ALA A 39 1.82 -17.68 1.62
C ALA A 39 0.62 -17.07 0.87
N LEU A 40 -0.63 -17.47 1.12
CA LEU A 40 -1.75 -17.12 0.22
C LEU A 40 -2.20 -15.65 0.30
N PRO A 41 -2.55 -15.09 1.48
CA PRO A 41 -2.96 -13.69 1.59
C PRO A 41 -1.79 -12.73 1.34
N SER A 42 -0.59 -13.11 1.81
CA SER A 42 0.67 -12.41 1.55
C SER A 42 1.01 -12.36 0.06
N ALA A 43 0.80 -13.45 -0.69
CA ALA A 43 0.99 -13.49 -2.15
C ALA A 43 -0.05 -12.63 -2.88
N ILE A 44 -1.32 -12.62 -2.45
CA ILE A 44 -2.35 -11.75 -3.06
C ILE A 44 -2.00 -10.28 -2.84
N ASN A 45 -1.62 -9.89 -1.62
CA ASN A 45 -1.20 -8.51 -1.34
C ASN A 45 0.09 -8.17 -2.10
N SER A 46 1.07 -9.08 -2.16
CA SER A 46 2.33 -8.89 -2.89
C SER A 46 2.13 -8.77 -4.40
N ALA A 47 1.31 -9.63 -5.01
CA ALA A 47 0.97 -9.56 -6.44
C ALA A 47 0.19 -8.27 -6.77
N THR A 48 -0.73 -7.88 -5.88
CA THR A 48 -1.47 -6.61 -6.00
C THR A 48 -0.53 -5.40 -5.92
N ILE A 49 0.44 -5.45 -5.00
CA ILE A 49 1.48 -4.42 -4.83
C ILE A 49 2.38 -4.34 -6.08
N VAL A 50 2.87 -5.47 -6.59
CA VAL A 50 3.70 -5.51 -7.81
C VAL A 50 2.94 -4.95 -9.02
N THR A 51 1.64 -5.21 -9.12
CA THR A 51 0.78 -4.63 -10.16
C THR A 51 0.77 -3.10 -10.12
N TYR A 52 0.85 -2.47 -8.94
CA TYR A 52 0.89 -1.00 -8.84
C TYR A 52 2.22 -0.38 -9.23
N VAL A 53 3.33 -1.09 -8.99
CA VAL A 53 4.68 -0.62 -9.33
C VAL A 53 4.95 -0.71 -10.84
N ASN A 54 4.35 -1.70 -11.50
CA ASN A 54 4.51 -1.95 -12.94
C ASN A 54 3.75 -0.97 -13.85
N ILE A 55 3.09 0.04 -13.29
CA ILE A 55 2.38 1.05 -14.07
C ILE A 55 3.42 2.08 -14.55
N PRO A 56 3.65 2.24 -15.87
CA PRO A 56 4.67 3.15 -16.38
C PRO A 56 4.29 4.61 -16.06
N THR A 57 4.85 5.16 -15.00
CA THR A 57 4.80 6.60 -14.74
C THR A 57 5.88 7.22 -15.60
N THR A 58 5.49 7.76 -16.76
CA THR A 58 6.40 8.40 -17.71
C THR A 58 7.22 9.49 -17.03
N ILE A 59 8.47 9.15 -16.72
CA ILE A 59 9.67 9.98 -16.59
C ILE A 59 9.36 11.48 -16.40
N CYS A 60 9.13 11.92 -15.16
CA CYS A 60 9.25 13.34 -14.83
C CYS A 60 10.69 13.62 -14.45
N ALA A 61 11.51 13.80 -15.49
CA ALA A 61 12.89 14.23 -15.39
C ALA A 61 12.96 15.54 -14.59
N LEU A 62 13.83 15.50 -13.58
CA LEU A 62 14.48 16.59 -12.88
C LEU A 62 14.03 18.02 -13.28
N SER A 63 13.38 18.69 -12.32
CA SER A 63 13.29 20.16 -12.13
C SER A 63 11.94 20.90 -12.32
N SER A 64 10.76 20.26 -12.41
CA SER A 64 9.50 21.05 -12.27
C SER A 64 8.19 20.39 -11.76
N LYS A 65 8.09 19.07 -11.51
CA LYS A 65 6.82 18.47 -11.00
C LYS A 65 7.02 17.27 -10.06
N ILE A 66 7.74 17.46 -8.96
CA ILE A 66 7.73 16.47 -7.87
C ILE A 66 6.32 16.47 -7.26
N GLY A 67 5.67 15.31 -7.14
CA GLY A 67 4.52 15.11 -6.24
C GLY A 67 3.08 15.25 -6.78
N SER A 68 2.85 15.78 -7.99
CA SER A 68 1.50 16.21 -8.41
C SER A 68 0.37 15.17 -8.37
N THR A 69 0.69 13.87 -8.51
CA THR A 69 -0.31 12.78 -8.48
C THR A 69 0.02 11.66 -7.51
N SER A 70 1.03 11.85 -6.65
CA SER A 70 1.46 10.82 -5.67
C SER A 70 0.32 10.43 -4.75
N TYR A 71 -0.47 11.42 -4.30
CA TYR A 71 -1.67 11.21 -3.50
C TYR A 71 -2.66 10.26 -4.17
N ALA A 72 -2.94 10.46 -5.47
CA ALA A 72 -3.92 9.67 -6.19
C ALA A 72 -3.45 8.23 -6.35
N ASN A 73 -2.15 8.03 -6.56
CA ASN A 73 -1.54 6.70 -6.63
C ASN A 73 -1.62 5.98 -5.29
N ALA A 74 -1.17 6.63 -4.22
CA ALA A 74 -1.11 6.01 -2.90
C ALA A 74 -2.51 5.72 -2.33
N VAL A 75 -3.45 6.68 -2.43
CA VAL A 75 -4.84 6.52 -1.99
C VAL A 75 -5.54 5.41 -2.79
N ALA A 76 -5.38 5.38 -4.12
CA ALA A 76 -5.99 4.32 -4.93
C ALA A 76 -5.47 2.92 -4.56
N ALA A 77 -4.16 2.80 -4.29
CA ALA A 77 -3.54 1.54 -3.88
C ALA A 77 -4.09 1.04 -2.54
N VAL A 78 -4.14 1.91 -1.52
CA VAL A 78 -4.66 1.50 -0.19
C VAL A 78 -6.16 1.22 -0.21
N PHE A 79 -6.95 1.96 -0.99
CA PHE A 79 -8.38 1.69 -1.13
C PHE A 79 -8.64 0.36 -1.82
N HIS A 80 -7.94 0.10 -2.92
CA HIS A 80 -8.07 -1.16 -3.63
C HIS A 80 -7.63 -2.33 -2.75
N SER A 81 -6.49 -2.21 -2.06
CA SER A 81 -5.99 -3.22 -1.10
C SER A 81 -7.03 -3.47 0.02
N ALA A 82 -7.58 -2.42 0.64
CA ALA A 82 -8.58 -2.55 1.69
C ALA A 82 -9.86 -3.24 1.23
N MET A 83 -10.40 -2.84 0.07
CA MET A 83 -11.60 -3.47 -0.49
C MET A 83 -11.38 -4.90 -0.94
N SER A 84 -10.18 -5.24 -1.42
CA SER A 84 -9.84 -6.59 -1.91
C SER A 84 -9.79 -7.63 -0.79
N ARG A 85 -9.69 -7.22 0.47
CA ARG A 85 -9.82 -8.12 1.63
C ARG A 85 -11.26 -8.61 1.87
N VAL A 86 -12.25 -8.04 1.18
CA VAL A 86 -13.65 -8.50 1.24
C VAL A 86 -13.89 -9.53 0.15
N VAL A 87 -14.09 -10.80 0.54
CA VAL A 87 -14.18 -11.97 -0.37
C VAL A 87 -15.18 -11.77 -1.51
N VAL A 88 -16.38 -11.27 -1.21
CA VAL A 88 -17.41 -11.01 -2.21
C VAL A 88 -17.89 -9.58 -2.05
N ARG A 89 -17.11 -8.60 -2.51
CA ARG A 89 -17.54 -7.19 -2.47
C ARG A 89 -18.78 -7.01 -3.34
N GLU A 90 -19.86 -6.49 -2.76
CA GLU A 90 -21.06 -6.21 -3.54
C GLU A 90 -20.75 -5.15 -4.62
N ASN A 91 -21.11 -5.46 -5.88
CA ASN A 91 -20.76 -4.70 -7.10
C ASN A 91 -19.27 -4.76 -7.48
N GLY A 92 -18.49 -5.64 -6.85
CA GLY A 92 -17.07 -5.85 -7.12
C GLY A 92 -16.16 -4.75 -6.58
N VAL A 93 -14.86 -5.02 -6.58
CA VAL A 93 -13.83 -4.03 -6.27
C VAL A 93 -13.46 -3.28 -7.55
N PRO A 94 -13.61 -1.95 -7.61
CA PRO A 94 -13.17 -1.19 -8.77
C PRO A 94 -11.66 -1.32 -8.92
N CYS A 95 -11.16 -1.61 -10.13
CA CYS A 95 -9.72 -1.68 -10.34
C CYS A 95 -9.02 -0.34 -10.03
N TYR A 96 -7.75 -0.42 -9.63
CA TYR A 96 -6.92 0.71 -9.25
C TYR A 96 -6.99 1.91 -10.20
N HIS A 97 -6.87 1.67 -11.50
CA HIS A 97 -6.89 2.72 -12.52
C HIS A 97 -8.18 3.53 -12.49
N LYS A 98 -9.33 2.89 -12.20
CA LYS A 98 -10.61 3.58 -12.07
C LYS A 98 -10.65 4.45 -10.82
N ILE A 99 -10.13 3.98 -9.69
CA ILE A 99 -10.06 4.77 -8.44
C ILE A 99 -9.15 5.99 -8.65
N ARG A 100 -7.92 5.75 -9.10
CA ARG A 100 -6.92 6.78 -9.41
C ARG A 100 -7.46 7.84 -10.36
N LYS A 101 -8.06 7.43 -11.48
CA LYS A 101 -8.61 8.36 -12.48
C LYS A 101 -9.69 9.27 -11.89
N LYS A 102 -10.54 8.74 -11.01
CA LYS A 102 -11.57 9.57 -10.39
C LYS A 102 -10.98 10.51 -9.32
N LEU A 103 -9.97 10.09 -8.57
CA LEU A 103 -9.25 10.96 -7.62
C LEU A 103 -8.58 12.15 -8.33
N ILE A 104 -7.93 11.91 -9.48
CA ILE A 104 -7.35 12.97 -10.32
C ILE A 104 -8.44 13.85 -10.92
N LYS A 105 -9.58 13.29 -11.33
CA LYS A 105 -10.71 14.09 -11.81
C LYS A 105 -11.26 15.04 -10.75
N ASP A 106 -11.29 14.59 -9.49
CA ASP A 106 -11.88 15.35 -8.38
C ASP A 106 -10.95 16.41 -7.79
N TYR A 107 -9.64 16.13 -7.73
CA TYR A 107 -8.66 17.01 -7.07
C TYR A 107 -7.53 17.49 -8.00
N GLY A 108 -7.56 17.16 -9.28
CA GLY A 108 -6.54 17.59 -10.24
C GLY A 108 -5.21 16.87 -10.09
N GLU A 109 -4.14 17.55 -10.52
CA GLU A 109 -2.77 17.09 -10.44
C GLU A 109 -1.95 18.11 -9.62
N HIS A 110 -2.40 18.38 -8.40
CA HIS A 110 -1.71 19.25 -7.46
C HIS A 110 -1.68 18.62 -6.07
N GLU A 111 -0.92 19.23 -5.16
CA GLU A 111 -0.90 18.80 -3.76
C GLU A 111 -2.30 18.86 -3.15
N VAL A 112 -2.58 17.92 -2.25
CA VAL A 112 -3.87 17.81 -1.57
C VAL A 112 -3.67 17.55 -0.11
N ILE A 113 -4.61 18.02 0.70
CA ILE A 113 -4.72 17.61 2.10
C ILE A 113 -5.29 16.19 2.11
N ILE A 114 -4.45 15.21 2.43
CA ILE A 114 -4.80 13.78 2.39
C ILE A 114 -6.02 13.46 3.25
N GLU A 115 -6.14 14.10 4.41
CA GLU A 115 -7.29 13.92 5.29
C GLU A 115 -8.62 14.34 4.64
N ASP A 116 -8.63 15.36 3.77
CA ASP A 116 -9.84 15.77 3.05
C ASP A 116 -10.21 14.77 1.95
N VAL A 117 -9.21 14.16 1.31
CA VAL A 117 -9.41 13.05 0.36
C VAL A 117 -10.02 11.85 1.07
N LEU A 118 -9.40 11.40 2.17
CA LEU A 118 -9.88 10.24 2.94
C LEU A 118 -11.28 10.48 3.51
N ARG A 119 -11.55 11.66 4.08
CA ARG A 119 -12.86 12.02 4.65
C ARG A 119 -13.98 11.98 3.62
N LYS A 120 -13.72 12.47 2.40
CA LYS A 120 -14.71 12.45 1.31
C LYS A 120 -14.89 11.04 0.74
N TRP A 121 -13.79 10.31 0.55
CA TRP A 121 -13.82 9.11 -0.29
C TRP A 121 -13.97 7.79 0.46
N CYS A 122 -13.49 7.66 1.69
CA CYS A 122 -13.65 6.43 2.47
C CYS A 122 -15.13 6.00 2.56
N PRO A 123 -16.10 6.89 2.87
CA PRO A 123 -17.52 6.51 2.94
C PRO A 123 -18.09 6.00 1.62
N ILE A 124 -17.65 6.54 0.47
CA ILE A 124 -18.10 6.12 -0.87
C ILE A 124 -17.82 4.63 -1.09
N TYR A 125 -16.71 4.15 -0.55
CA TYR A 125 -16.27 2.77 -0.65
C TYR A 125 -16.59 1.94 0.59
N ARG A 126 -17.40 2.43 1.54
CA ARG A 126 -17.65 1.79 2.85
C ARG A 126 -16.35 1.36 3.52
N LEU A 127 -15.41 2.29 3.55
CA LEU A 127 -14.14 2.23 4.26
C LEU A 127 -14.15 3.28 5.37
N ARG A 128 -13.27 3.10 6.34
CA ARG A 128 -12.93 4.02 7.42
C ARG A 128 -11.44 4.35 7.32
N TYR A 129 -11.04 5.43 7.98
CA TYR A 129 -9.63 5.73 8.16
C TYR A 129 -9.32 6.24 9.56
N GLU A 130 -8.07 6.07 9.97
CA GLU A 130 -7.56 6.59 11.24
C GLU A 130 -6.12 7.04 11.06
N ARG A 131 -5.78 8.23 11.59
CA ARG A 131 -4.39 8.66 11.68
C ARG A 131 -3.73 7.91 12.84
N ILE A 132 -2.59 7.31 12.58
CA ILE A 132 -1.90 6.42 13.51
C ILE A 132 -0.41 6.77 13.59
N GLU A 133 0.22 6.40 14.70
CA GLU A 133 1.68 6.48 14.88
C GLU A 133 2.37 5.22 14.31
N GLU A 134 3.70 5.23 14.21
CA GLU A 134 4.48 4.12 13.65
C GLU A 134 4.12 2.75 14.24
N LEU A 135 3.93 2.66 15.56
CA LEU A 135 3.56 1.40 16.20
C LEU A 135 2.24 0.86 15.65
N GLY A 136 1.25 1.74 15.48
CA GLY A 136 -0.03 1.37 14.87
C GLY A 136 0.13 0.98 13.40
N ALA A 137 1.08 1.61 12.69
CA ALA A 137 1.35 1.30 11.28
C ALA A 137 1.98 -0.08 11.13
N ARG A 138 2.91 -0.43 12.02
CA ARG A 138 3.50 -1.77 12.10
C ARG A 138 2.45 -2.84 12.39
N GLN A 139 1.57 -2.60 13.37
CA GLN A 139 0.45 -3.49 13.69
C GLN A 139 -0.53 -3.64 12.52
N ALA A 140 -0.75 -2.59 11.73
CA ALA A 140 -1.58 -2.68 10.53
C ALA A 140 -0.93 -3.57 9.46
N ILE A 141 0.38 -3.44 9.25
CA ILE A 141 1.13 -4.29 8.31
C ILE A 141 1.16 -5.75 8.76
N GLU A 142 1.33 -6.02 10.05
CA GLU A 142 1.22 -7.37 10.63
C GLU A 142 -0.17 -7.98 10.44
N ALA A 143 -1.21 -7.15 10.40
CA ALA A 143 -2.58 -7.55 10.05
C ALA A 143 -2.86 -7.58 8.54
N GLU A 144 -1.81 -7.52 7.70
CA GLU A 144 -1.89 -7.51 6.23
C GLU A 144 -2.64 -6.31 5.63
N ARG A 145 -2.59 -5.16 6.33
CA ARG A 145 -3.26 -3.93 5.93
C ARG A 145 -2.21 -2.93 5.48
N SER A 146 -2.24 -2.59 4.20
CA SER A 146 -1.40 -1.53 3.63
C SER A 146 -1.73 -0.18 4.28
N VAL A 147 -0.71 0.61 4.59
CA VAL A 147 -0.88 1.89 5.29
C VAL A 147 -0.48 3.03 4.35
N LEU A 148 -1.33 4.04 4.22
CA LEU A 148 -1.00 5.26 3.49
C LEU A 148 -0.04 6.08 4.34
N ALA A 149 1.03 6.58 3.75
CA ALA A 149 1.96 7.46 4.44
C ALA A 149 2.26 8.71 3.63
N THR A 150 2.47 9.80 4.33
CA THR A 150 2.78 11.11 3.74
C THR A 150 3.98 11.70 4.43
N PHE A 151 4.81 12.40 3.68
CA PHE A 151 5.91 13.18 4.22
C PHE A 151 6.16 14.40 3.35
N SER A 152 6.87 15.36 3.91
CA SER A 152 7.30 16.56 3.21
C SER A 152 8.78 16.77 3.47
N LEU A 153 9.47 17.26 2.45
CA LEU A 153 10.90 17.59 2.52
C LEU A 153 11.13 18.96 1.88
N PHE A 154 12.16 19.65 2.37
CA PHE A 154 12.69 20.83 1.70
C PHE A 154 13.43 20.46 0.41
N GLU A 155 13.61 21.42 -0.50
CA GLU A 155 14.27 21.20 -1.79
C GLU A 155 15.65 20.51 -1.68
N GLN A 156 16.46 20.94 -0.71
CA GLN A 156 17.78 20.33 -0.48
C GLN A 156 17.67 18.90 0.07
N GLU A 157 16.70 18.63 0.96
CA GLU A 157 16.44 17.30 1.49
C GLU A 157 15.92 16.37 0.39
N TRP A 158 15.08 16.85 -0.54
CA TRP A 158 14.66 16.11 -1.73
C TRP A 158 15.83 15.74 -2.63
N THR A 159 16.78 16.67 -2.80
CA THR A 159 18.02 16.42 -3.55
C THR A 159 18.83 15.31 -2.88
N ASN A 160 19.00 15.38 -1.56
CA ASN A 160 19.74 14.37 -0.80
C ASN A 160 19.03 13.01 -0.78
N PHE A 161 17.71 12.99 -0.60
CA PHE A 161 16.86 11.81 -0.72
C PHE A 161 17.04 11.12 -2.07
N SER A 162 16.98 11.90 -3.16
CA SER A 162 17.13 11.37 -4.52
C SER A 162 18.54 10.82 -4.76
N ASN A 163 19.57 11.56 -4.33
CA ASN A 163 20.97 11.13 -4.45
C ASN A 163 21.27 9.86 -3.64
N PHE A 164 20.68 9.74 -2.45
CA PHE A 164 20.82 8.56 -1.61
C PHE A 164 20.32 7.32 -2.34
N TYR A 165 19.09 7.31 -2.86
CA TYR A 165 18.54 6.11 -3.52
C TYR A 165 19.09 5.86 -4.92
N ASN A 166 19.61 6.88 -5.60
CA ASN A 166 20.38 6.67 -6.82
C ASN A 166 21.70 5.94 -6.54
N SER A 167 22.34 6.23 -5.39
CA SER A 167 23.64 5.65 -5.02
C SER A 167 23.49 4.33 -4.26
N TYR A 168 22.44 4.20 -3.45
CA TYR A 168 22.15 3.08 -2.57
C TYR A 168 20.68 2.64 -2.74
N PRO A 169 20.31 2.01 -3.87
CA PRO A 169 18.93 1.66 -4.18
C PRO A 169 18.23 0.83 -3.10
N THR A 170 18.96 -0.08 -2.47
CA THR A 170 18.46 -0.96 -1.39
C THR A 170 18.76 -0.45 0.01
N GLY A 171 19.34 0.75 0.12
CA GLY A 171 19.81 1.36 1.37
C GLY A 171 18.67 1.73 2.31
N ILE A 172 18.99 1.82 3.60
CA ILE A 172 18.06 2.30 4.64
C ILE A 172 18.41 3.75 4.91
N LEU A 173 17.53 4.66 4.50
CA LEU A 173 17.71 6.10 4.72
C LEU A 173 17.58 6.43 6.21
N GLU A 174 18.54 7.21 6.70
CA GLU A 174 18.56 7.78 8.05
C GLU A 174 18.48 9.31 8.01
N ARG A 175 18.11 9.92 9.14
CA ARG A 175 17.97 11.38 9.23
C ARG A 175 19.26 12.14 8.85
N LYS A 176 20.42 11.56 9.16
CA LYS A 176 21.73 12.15 8.83
C LYS A 176 21.98 12.25 7.32
N ASP A 177 21.36 11.38 6.53
CA ASP A 177 21.55 11.32 5.07
C ASP A 177 20.81 12.45 4.35
N LEU A 178 19.79 13.04 5.00
CA LEU A 178 19.06 14.20 4.48
C LEU A 178 19.81 15.52 4.70
N GLY A 179 20.81 15.55 5.59
CA GLY A 179 21.55 16.75 5.96
C GLY A 179 20.76 17.71 6.86
N MET A 180 21.30 18.91 7.08
CA MET A 180 20.60 19.99 7.80
C MET A 180 19.82 20.86 6.81
N HIS A 181 18.59 21.22 7.18
CA HIS A 181 17.77 22.14 6.39
C HIS A 181 18.17 23.60 6.64
N SER A 182 18.01 24.45 5.62
CA SER A 182 17.79 25.88 5.83
C SER A 182 16.30 26.15 5.63
N SER A 183 15.64 26.72 6.64
CA SER A 183 14.19 26.98 6.66
C SER A 183 13.72 28.06 5.68
N LEU A 184 14.56 28.45 4.72
CA LEU A 184 14.32 29.51 3.75
C LEU A 184 13.83 28.98 2.39
N THR A 185 13.61 27.67 2.26
CA THR A 185 13.28 27.02 0.99
C THR A 185 11.87 26.45 1.00
N ASN A 186 11.34 26.18 -0.20
CA ASN A 186 10.02 25.57 -0.36
C ASN A 186 10.02 24.13 0.18
N GLU A 187 8.91 23.76 0.80
CA GLU A 187 8.61 22.41 1.24
C GLU A 187 7.66 21.75 0.22
N TYR A 188 7.92 20.50 -0.14
CA TYR A 188 7.08 19.75 -1.07
C TYR A 188 6.66 18.41 -0.46
N SER A 189 5.38 18.12 -0.59
CA SER A 189 4.74 16.93 -0.02
C SER A 189 4.73 15.75 -0.98
N HIS A 190 4.74 14.54 -0.42
CA HIS A 190 4.66 13.29 -1.18
C HIS A 190 3.87 12.23 -0.42
N ALA A 191 3.15 11.40 -1.16
CA ALA A 191 2.38 10.28 -0.62
C ALA A 191 2.87 8.95 -1.17
N VAL A 192 2.99 7.97 -0.29
CA VAL A 192 3.54 6.63 -0.54
C VAL A 192 2.73 5.59 0.24
N VAL A 193 2.98 4.31 -0.01
CA VAL A 193 2.29 3.22 0.70
C VAL A 193 3.32 2.44 1.50
N LEU A 194 3.14 2.33 2.81
CA LEU A 194 3.90 1.40 3.64
C LEU A 194 3.41 -0.02 3.33
N THR A 195 4.33 -0.91 2.96
CA THR A 195 4.00 -2.27 2.51
C THR A 195 4.66 -3.34 3.35
N LYS A 196 5.82 -3.07 3.95
CA LYS A 196 6.53 -4.01 4.82
C LYS A 196 7.22 -3.27 5.96
N THR A 197 7.33 -3.95 7.10
CA THR A 197 8.06 -3.46 8.26
C THR A 197 8.93 -4.57 8.82
N ASN A 198 10.02 -4.20 9.49
CA ASN A 198 10.72 -5.09 10.41
C ASN A 198 11.29 -4.27 11.57
N THR A 199 11.96 -4.90 12.52
CA THR A 199 12.51 -4.22 13.72
C THR A 199 13.52 -3.12 13.42
N THR A 200 14.00 -2.98 12.18
CA THR A 200 15.10 -2.08 11.80
C THR A 200 14.74 -1.02 10.76
N TYR A 201 13.66 -1.20 10.00
CA TYR A 201 13.23 -0.25 8.97
C TYR A 201 11.76 -0.43 8.55
N LEU A 202 11.27 0.57 7.82
CA LEU A 202 9.98 0.63 7.14
C LEU A 202 10.22 0.60 5.62
N THR A 203 9.43 -0.16 4.87
CA THR A 203 9.52 -0.25 3.39
C THR A 203 8.30 0.37 2.74
N PHE A 204 8.54 1.30 1.83
CA PHE A 204 7.50 2.04 1.12
C PHE A 204 7.51 1.73 -0.36
N MET A 205 6.31 1.55 -0.92
CA MET A 205 6.07 1.56 -2.35
C MET A 205 5.91 3.00 -2.83
N ASN A 206 6.71 3.39 -3.82
CA ASN A 206 6.62 4.69 -4.49
C ASN A 206 5.86 4.58 -5.82
N SER A 207 5.48 5.71 -6.39
CA SER A 207 4.76 5.81 -7.67
C SER A 207 5.63 6.29 -8.83
N TRP A 208 6.95 6.22 -8.69
CA TRP A 208 7.92 6.65 -9.71
C TRP A 208 8.39 5.51 -10.63
N GLY A 209 7.71 4.36 -10.57
CA GLY A 209 8.00 3.19 -11.38
C GLY A 209 9.18 2.35 -10.87
N MET A 210 9.41 1.22 -11.54
CA MET A 210 10.41 0.22 -11.14
C MET A 210 11.86 0.71 -11.18
N SER A 211 12.18 1.72 -12.00
CA SER A 211 13.55 2.22 -12.12
C SER A 211 14.01 3.04 -10.91
N PHE A 212 13.09 3.40 -10.00
CA PHE A 212 13.43 4.12 -8.79
C PHE A 212 13.89 3.16 -7.69
N ALA A 213 15.06 3.40 -7.11
CA ALA A 213 15.55 2.68 -5.94
C ALA A 213 15.50 1.14 -6.11
N ASP A 214 15.00 0.42 -5.13
CA ASP A 214 14.85 -1.03 -5.15
C ASP A 214 13.52 -1.41 -5.83
N ASN A 215 13.50 -1.41 -7.16
CA ASN A 215 12.33 -1.81 -7.96
C ASN A 215 11.07 -1.01 -7.62
N GLY A 216 11.18 0.30 -7.42
CA GLY A 216 10.08 1.19 -7.03
C GLY A 216 9.81 1.25 -5.52
N PHE A 217 10.58 0.52 -4.71
CA PHE A 217 10.50 0.54 -3.25
C PHE A 217 11.69 1.25 -2.61
N PHE A 218 11.48 1.81 -1.44
CA PHE A 218 12.54 2.43 -0.65
C PHE A 218 12.38 2.15 0.84
N LYS A 219 13.47 2.23 1.61
CA LYS A 219 13.52 1.88 3.03
C LYS A 219 13.97 3.06 3.87
N VAL A 220 13.27 3.34 4.95
CA VAL A 220 13.68 4.36 5.94
C VAL A 220 13.78 3.73 7.32
N ARG A 221 14.65 4.25 8.17
CA ARG A 221 14.88 3.73 9.51
C ARG A 221 13.59 3.69 10.35
N ASP A 222 12.90 4.81 10.44
CA ASP A 222 11.72 5.01 11.28
C ASP A 222 10.93 6.27 10.84
N GLN A 223 9.80 6.53 11.50
CA GLN A 223 8.90 7.67 11.27
C GLN A 223 9.63 9.00 11.34
N SER A 224 10.62 9.12 12.23
CA SER A 224 11.35 10.37 12.48
C SER A 224 12.36 10.71 11.39
N VAL A 225 12.64 9.83 10.42
CA VAL A 225 13.55 10.15 9.30
C VAL A 225 12.90 11.10 8.31
N LEU A 226 11.60 10.95 8.05
CA LEU A 226 10.86 11.78 7.08
C LEU A 226 9.72 12.57 7.73
N ASN A 227 9.58 12.52 9.06
CA ASN A 227 8.41 13.05 9.78
C ASN A 227 7.10 12.49 9.22
N LEU A 228 7.05 11.17 9.04
CA LEU A 228 5.94 10.47 8.40
C LEU A 228 4.64 10.67 9.19
N SER A 229 3.56 10.90 8.46
CA SER A 229 2.21 10.73 8.97
C SER A 229 1.59 9.48 8.34
N PHE A 230 1.01 8.61 9.17
CA PHE A 230 0.41 7.36 8.73
C PHE A 230 -1.11 7.40 8.83
N TYR A 231 -1.77 6.81 7.83
CA TYR A 231 -3.21 6.68 7.75
C TYR A 231 -3.55 5.22 7.48
N ASP A 232 -4.18 4.62 8.46
CA ASP A 232 -4.74 3.29 8.33
C ASP A 232 -6.08 3.37 7.61
N VAL A 233 -6.26 2.59 6.53
CA VAL A 233 -7.52 2.50 5.79
C VAL A 233 -8.06 1.08 5.90
N TYR A 234 -9.26 0.96 6.45
CA TYR A 234 -9.83 -0.31 6.87
C TYR A 234 -11.35 -0.33 6.71
N TRP A 235 -11.95 -1.48 6.95
CA TRP A 235 -13.41 -1.64 7.11
C TRP A 235 -13.66 -2.43 8.40
N THR A 236 -14.88 -2.39 8.92
CA THR A 236 -15.32 -3.25 10.03
C THR A 236 -16.50 -4.10 9.60
N LEU A 237 -16.91 -5.05 10.44
CA LEU A 237 -18.12 -5.84 10.20
C LEU A 237 -19.37 -5.00 9.94
N GLU A 238 -19.47 -3.82 10.55
CA GLU A 238 -20.58 -2.88 10.37
C GLU A 238 -20.61 -2.25 8.97
N ASP A 239 -19.48 -2.24 8.26
CA ASP A 239 -19.37 -1.67 6.91
C ASP A 239 -19.73 -2.71 5.82
N LEU A 240 -19.85 -3.98 6.21
CA LEU A 240 -20.22 -5.08 5.31
C LEU A 240 -21.73 -5.20 5.16
N LYS A 241 -22.15 -5.60 3.96
CA LYS A 241 -23.54 -6.01 3.71
C LYS A 241 -23.72 -7.49 4.03
N ASP A 242 -24.95 -7.89 4.35
CA ASP A 242 -25.27 -9.29 4.65
C ASP A 242 -24.88 -10.26 3.53
N SER A 243 -24.94 -9.81 2.26
CA SER A 243 -24.50 -10.61 1.11
C SER A 243 -23.00 -10.91 1.14
N GLU A 244 -22.18 -9.96 1.58
CA GLU A 244 -20.73 -10.09 1.68
C GLU A 244 -20.35 -10.98 2.87
N ILE A 245 -21.06 -10.84 3.99
CA ILE A 245 -20.91 -11.71 5.17
C ILE A 245 -21.26 -13.15 4.82
N ARG A 246 -22.40 -13.39 4.14
CA ARG A 246 -22.78 -14.73 3.67
C ARG A 246 -21.78 -15.29 2.65
N GLY A 247 -21.23 -14.43 1.78
CA GLY A 247 -20.19 -14.81 0.83
C GLY A 247 -18.96 -15.37 1.54
N PHE A 248 -18.49 -14.69 2.60
CA PHE A 248 -17.39 -15.17 3.43
C PHE A 248 -17.73 -16.51 4.11
N GLN A 249 -18.90 -16.63 4.74
CA GLN A 249 -19.33 -17.87 5.41
C GLN A 249 -19.40 -19.07 4.45
N SER A 250 -19.89 -18.83 3.23
CA SER A 250 -20.00 -19.86 2.20
C SER A 250 -18.63 -20.36 1.76
N MET A 251 -17.68 -19.43 1.55
CA MET A 251 -16.29 -19.76 1.23
C MET A 251 -15.64 -20.59 2.35
N CYS A 252 -15.82 -20.22 3.62
CA CYS A 252 -15.28 -21.00 4.73
C CYS A 252 -15.86 -22.44 4.76
N THR A 253 -17.16 -22.58 4.52
CA THR A 253 -17.82 -23.90 4.49
C THR A 253 -17.32 -24.77 3.32
N GLU A 254 -17.05 -24.15 2.17
CA GLU A 254 -16.51 -24.85 1.00
C GLU A 254 -15.09 -25.35 1.26
N VAL A 255 -14.23 -24.49 1.81
CA VAL A 255 -12.86 -24.86 2.23
C VAL A 255 -12.88 -26.02 3.23
N GLU A 256 -13.76 -25.98 4.24
CA GLU A 256 -13.89 -27.08 5.21
C GLU A 256 -14.30 -28.41 4.56
N ARG A 257 -15.16 -28.38 3.53
CA ARG A 257 -15.58 -29.58 2.78
C ARG A 257 -14.48 -30.14 1.89
N GLU A 258 -13.61 -29.31 1.33
CA GLU A 258 -12.50 -29.78 0.49
C GLU A 258 -11.39 -30.46 1.31
N ILE A 259 -11.33 -30.16 2.61
CA ILE A 259 -10.30 -30.69 3.52
C ILE A 259 -10.76 -31.99 4.21
N THR A 260 -12.06 -32.28 4.24
CA THR A 260 -12.67 -33.45 4.90
C THR A 260 -12.89 -34.60 3.91
#